data_AF-A0A7G7WND7-F1
#
_entry.id   AF-A0A7G7WND7-F1
#
_cell.length_a   1.000
_cell.length_b   1.000
_cell.length_c   1.000
_cell.angle_alpha   90.00
_cell.angle_beta   90.00
_cell.angle_gamma   90.00
#
_symmetry.space_group_name_H-M   'P 1'
#
loop_
_entity.id
_entity.type
_entity.pdbx_description
1 polymer ?
#
loop_
_entity_poly.entity_id
_entity_poly.type
_entity_poly.pdbx_seq_one_letter_code
_entity_poly.pdbx_strand_id
1 'polypeptide(L)'
;MDLCATQFEILKSRLTRISSNFMGDEMVDEKVRLQKLRKYVIYHNYIYSCSELVRETYSIGEFCQVSCSVMIVCFGLFKVIITPLKSVQFLMLVTYSTTMIYQVSLYCCYGQRLLNASSTITEACYMSKWNTCSLEVQRHLVMIMNRANTPFIMKAGGIFSLTLETLMTIFTSSYSFFAILCQVFNADE
;
A
#
# COMPACT_ATOMS: atom_id res chain seq x y z
N MET A 1 12.10 -2.05 3.85
CA MET A 1 10.67 -1.72 3.77
C MET A 1 9.91 -2.03 5.05
N ASP A 2 10.29 -3.09 5.78
CA ASP A 2 9.70 -3.41 7.10
C ASP A 2 9.83 -2.28 8.11
N LEU A 3 10.87 -1.44 8.02
CA LEU A 3 11.01 -0.23 8.83
C LEU A 3 9.91 0.80 8.56
N CYS A 4 9.53 1.01 7.29
CA CYS A 4 8.43 1.91 6.92
C CYS A 4 7.07 1.32 7.33
N ALA A 5 6.88 0.01 7.16
CA ALA A 5 5.66 -0.66 7.58
C ALA A 5 5.48 -0.66 9.11
N THR A 6 6.56 -0.89 9.87
CA THR A 6 6.54 -0.77 11.34
C THR A 6 6.34 0.67 11.80
N GLN A 7 6.96 1.66 11.15
CA GLN A 7 6.68 3.07 11.41
C GLN A 7 5.20 3.39 11.19
N PHE A 8 4.59 2.84 10.13
CA PHE A 8 3.18 3.03 9.82
C PHE A 8 2.23 2.32 10.78
N GLU A 9 2.56 1.10 11.23
CA GLU A 9 1.78 0.36 12.24
C GLU A 9 1.91 0.94 13.65
N ILE A 10 3.12 1.35 14.04
CA ILE A 10 3.36 2.09 15.29
C ILE A 10 2.56 3.39 15.25
N LEU A 11 2.53 4.05 14.10
CA LEU A 11 1.77 5.26 13.93
C LEU A 11 0.27 5.02 14.03
N LYS A 12 -0.26 4.00 13.33
CA LYS A 12 -1.67 3.59 13.41
C LYS A 12 -2.07 3.32 14.86
N SER A 13 -1.28 2.52 15.57
CA SER A 13 -1.51 2.19 16.99
C SER A 13 -1.50 3.42 17.88
N ARG A 14 -0.56 4.36 17.66
CA ARG A 14 -0.51 5.63 18.39
C ARG A 14 -1.72 6.52 18.06
N LEU A 15 -2.17 6.56 16.81
CA LEU A 15 -3.33 7.35 16.38
C LEU A 15 -4.63 6.82 16.97
N THR A 16 -4.85 5.51 16.95
CA THR A 16 -6.04 4.88 17.56
C THR A 16 -6.10 5.11 19.07
N ARG A 17 -4.97 4.95 19.77
CA ARG A 17 -4.88 5.19 21.23
C ARG A 17 -5.11 6.65 21.60
N ILE A 18 -4.70 7.56 20.74
CA ILE A 18 -4.85 9.00 20.95
C ILE A 18 -6.26 9.47 20.61
N SER A 19 -6.89 8.91 19.58
CA SER A 19 -8.31 9.14 19.25
C SER A 19 -9.22 8.71 20.40
N SER A 20 -8.96 7.54 21.03
CA SER A 20 -9.71 7.13 22.22
C SER A 20 -9.46 8.06 23.41
N ASN A 21 -8.21 8.51 23.62
CA ASN A 21 -7.86 9.43 24.71
C ASN A 21 -8.39 10.86 24.51
N PHE A 22 -8.65 11.28 23.27
CA PHE A 22 -9.28 12.57 22.98
C PHE A 22 -10.79 12.56 23.30
N MET A 23 -11.41 11.38 23.28
CA MET A 23 -12.85 11.17 23.45
C MET A 23 -13.26 10.75 24.88
N GLY A 24 -12.32 10.28 25.72
CA GLY A 24 -12.61 9.80 27.08
C GLY A 24 -12.56 10.86 28.18
N ASP A 25 -12.15 12.10 27.89
CA ASP A 25 -11.84 13.10 28.91
C ASP A 25 -12.77 14.32 28.78
N GLU A 26 -13.99 14.20 29.32
CA GLU A 26 -15.03 15.27 29.32
C GLU A 26 -14.65 16.50 30.16
N MET A 27 -13.57 16.41 30.97
CA MET A 27 -13.15 17.45 31.94
C MET A 27 -12.02 18.36 31.43
N VAL A 28 -11.61 18.28 30.16
CA VAL A 28 -10.44 18.99 29.63
C VAL A 28 -10.82 20.30 28.93
N ASP A 29 -10.21 21.40 29.40
CA ASP A 29 -10.34 22.75 28.84
C ASP A 29 -10.26 22.78 27.30
N GLU A 30 -11.12 23.58 26.68
CA GLU A 30 -11.26 23.66 25.22
C GLU A 30 -9.96 24.09 24.53
N LYS A 31 -9.18 24.96 25.18
CA LYS A 31 -7.85 25.37 24.68
C LYS A 31 -6.86 24.21 24.68
N VAL A 32 -6.93 23.32 25.68
CA VAL A 32 -6.08 22.12 25.75
C VAL A 32 -6.48 21.12 24.66
N ARG A 33 -7.79 21.00 24.36
CA ARG A 33 -8.28 20.19 23.22
C ARG A 33 -7.79 20.74 21.87
N LEU A 34 -7.85 22.05 21.67
CA LEU A 34 -7.33 22.71 20.46
C LEU A 34 -5.81 22.56 20.31
N GLN A 35 -5.04 22.67 21.39
CA GLN A 35 -3.59 22.47 21.35
C GLN A 35 -3.22 21.01 21.00
N LYS A 36 -3.92 20.04 21.58
CA LYS A 36 -3.76 18.62 21.23
C LYS A 36 -4.10 18.39 19.74
N LEU A 37 -5.23 18.94 19.28
CA LEU A 37 -5.65 18.86 17.87
C LEU A 37 -4.60 19.42 16.92
N ARG A 38 -4.10 20.63 17.20
CA ARG A 38 -3.04 21.27 16.39
C ARG A 38 -1.78 20.42 16.33
N LYS A 39 -1.39 19.81 17.46
CA LYS A 39 -0.24 18.89 17.51
C LYS A 39 -0.48 17.65 16.63
N TYR A 40 -1.70 17.13 16.57
CA TYR A 40 -2.06 16.03 15.68
C TYR A 40 -2.00 16.40 14.21
N VAL A 41 -2.46 17.61 13.83
CA VAL A 41 -2.36 18.09 12.45
C VAL A 41 -0.91 18.17 12.01
N ILE A 42 -0.06 18.75 12.84
CA ILE A 42 1.37 18.89 12.54
C ILE A 42 2.00 17.51 12.38
N TYR A 43 1.67 16.56 13.26
CA TYR A 43 2.21 15.20 13.19
C TYR A 43 1.73 14.48 11.93
N HIS A 44 0.42 14.48 11.65
CA HIS A 44 -0.17 13.89 10.45
C HIS A 44 0.43 14.48 9.17
N ASN A 45 0.61 15.79 9.11
CA ASN A 45 1.21 16.46 7.96
C ASN A 45 2.70 16.09 7.79
N TYR A 46 3.45 15.99 8.89
CA TYR A 46 4.85 15.55 8.86
C TYR A 46 4.99 14.12 8.32
N ILE A 47 4.13 13.21 8.76
CA ILE A 47 4.11 11.83 8.29
C ILE A 47 3.69 11.75 6.83
N TYR A 48 2.67 12.51 6.44
CA TYR A 48 2.22 12.57 5.06
C TYR A 48 3.37 13.02 4.15
N SER A 49 4.08 14.11 4.51
CA SER A 49 5.25 14.59 3.78
C SER A 49 6.39 13.56 3.76
N CYS A 50 6.65 12.87 4.87
CA CYS A 50 7.66 11.81 4.92
C CYS A 50 7.29 10.63 4.02
N SER A 51 6.02 10.24 4.02
CA SER A 51 5.50 9.16 3.19
C SER A 51 5.53 9.53 1.71
N GLU A 52 5.26 10.80 1.38
CA GLU A 52 5.35 11.34 0.02
C GLU A 52 6.80 11.31 -0.51
N LEU A 53 7.77 11.70 0.31
CA LEU A 53 9.21 11.58 0.01
C LEU A 53 9.63 10.12 -0.24
N VAL A 54 9.19 9.20 0.61
CA VAL A 54 9.46 7.76 0.44
C VAL A 54 8.82 7.26 -0.86
N ARG A 55 7.57 7.65 -1.13
CA ARG A 55 6.87 7.29 -2.37
C ARG A 55 7.62 7.79 -3.59
N GLU A 56 8.04 9.05 -3.63
CA GLU A 56 8.77 9.60 -4.79
C GLU A 56 10.10 8.88 -5.03
N THR A 57 10.85 8.64 -3.96
CA THR A 57 12.16 7.98 -4.05
C THR A 57 12.03 6.53 -4.53
N TYR A 58 11.04 5.79 -4.02
CA TYR A 58 10.86 4.38 -4.34
C TYR A 58 10.02 4.13 -5.60
N SER A 59 9.20 5.09 -6.04
CA SER A 59 8.28 4.94 -7.18
C SER A 59 8.97 4.42 -8.45
N ILE A 60 10.17 4.93 -8.74
CA ILE A 60 10.92 4.51 -9.93
C ILE A 60 11.57 3.13 -9.76
N GLY A 61 12.04 2.82 -8.54
CA GLY A 61 12.60 1.51 -8.21
C GLY A 61 11.54 0.40 -8.31
N GLU A 62 10.35 0.64 -7.76
CA GLU A 62 9.21 -0.27 -7.86
C GLU A 62 8.77 -0.49 -9.31
N PHE A 63 8.75 0.57 -10.12
CA PHE A 63 8.42 0.44 -11.53
C PHE A 63 9.42 -0.44 -12.29
N CYS A 64 10.72 -0.22 -12.08
CA CYS A 64 11.76 -1.07 -12.66
C CYS A 64 11.64 -2.52 -12.17
N GLN A 65 11.38 -2.74 -10.88
CA GLN A 65 11.24 -4.07 -10.31
C GLN A 65 10.05 -4.84 -10.89
N VAL A 66 8.89 -4.20 -11.02
CA VAL A 66 7.70 -4.81 -11.64
C VAL A 66 7.98 -5.14 -13.11
N SER A 67 8.61 -4.23 -13.85
CA SER A 67 8.98 -4.44 -15.26
C SER A 67 9.93 -5.63 -15.43
N CYS A 68 10.98 -5.71 -14.60
CA CYS A 68 11.90 -6.84 -14.60
C CYS A 68 11.18 -8.15 -14.26
N SER A 69 10.26 -8.14 -13.30
CA SER A 69 9.49 -9.32 -12.90
C SER A 69 8.63 -9.84 -14.05
N VAL A 70 7.96 -8.95 -14.78
CA VAL A 70 7.18 -9.32 -15.98
C VAL A 70 8.07 -9.95 -17.04
N MET A 71 9.25 -9.36 -17.32
CA MET A 71 10.22 -9.94 -18.26
C MET A 71 10.67 -11.34 -17.83
N ILE A 72 11.04 -11.50 -16.55
CA ILE A 72 11.48 -12.79 -15.99
C ILE A 72 10.39 -13.85 -16.15
N VAL A 73 9.13 -13.51 -15.86
CA VAL A 73 8.00 -14.44 -16.04
C VAL A 73 7.86 -14.81 -17.52
N CYS A 74 7.86 -13.84 -18.44
CA CYS A 74 7.77 -14.12 -19.88
C CYS A 74 8.89 -15.05 -20.38
N PHE A 75 10.15 -14.79 -20.02
CA PHE A 75 11.27 -15.66 -20.37
C PHE A 75 11.22 -17.02 -19.66
N GLY A 76 10.72 -17.04 -18.42
CA GLY A 76 10.54 -18.24 -17.64
C GLY A 76 9.55 -19.20 -18.29
N LEU A 77 8.40 -18.68 -18.74
CA LEU A 77 7.40 -19.45 -19.47
C LEU A 77 7.97 -20.05 -20.76
N PHE A 78 8.76 -19.28 -21.52
CA PHE A 78 9.40 -19.78 -22.74
C PHE A 78 10.42 -20.90 -22.44
N LYS A 79 11.20 -20.76 -21.36
CA LYS A 79 12.17 -21.77 -20.92
C LYS A 79 11.52 -23.05 -20.41
N VAL A 80 10.34 -22.95 -19.78
CA VAL A 80 9.55 -24.12 -19.31
C VAL A 80 9.13 -25.01 -20.48
N ILE A 81 8.78 -24.41 -21.62
CA ILE A 81 8.34 -25.14 -22.81
C ILE A 81 9.50 -25.90 -23.48
N ILE A 82 10.71 -25.33 -23.49
CA ILE A 82 11.86 -25.88 -24.23
C ILE A 82 12.71 -26.84 -23.37
N THR A 83 12.66 -26.73 -22.04
CA THR A 83 13.59 -27.44 -21.15
C THR A 83 12.94 -28.67 -20.51
N PRO A 84 13.58 -29.85 -20.53
CA PRO A 84 13.05 -31.03 -19.85
C PRO A 84 12.98 -30.82 -18.32
N LEU A 85 11.86 -31.25 -17.73
CA LEU A 85 11.47 -31.05 -16.32
C LEU A 85 12.50 -31.54 -15.27
N LYS A 86 13.44 -32.42 -15.64
CA LYS A 86 14.45 -33.01 -14.73
C LYS A 86 15.76 -32.23 -14.62
N SER A 87 15.89 -31.06 -15.26
CA SER A 87 17.12 -30.27 -15.19
C SER A 87 17.19 -29.39 -13.93
N VAL A 88 18.38 -29.28 -13.32
CA VAL A 88 18.65 -28.34 -12.20
C VAL A 88 18.33 -26.89 -12.60
N GLN A 89 18.52 -26.55 -13.88
CA GLN A 89 18.21 -25.22 -14.41
C GLN A 89 16.72 -24.88 -14.32
N PHE A 90 15.84 -25.88 -14.50
CA PHE A 90 14.40 -25.71 -14.36
C PHE A 90 14.02 -25.39 -12.91
N LEU A 91 14.61 -26.12 -11.95
CA LEU A 91 14.38 -25.87 -10.53
C LEU A 91 14.83 -24.47 -10.10
N MET A 92 16.01 -24.02 -10.57
CA MET A 92 16.49 -22.65 -10.31
C MET A 92 15.55 -21.59 -10.89
N LEU A 93 15.05 -21.80 -12.10
CA LEU A 93 14.13 -20.88 -12.76
C LEU A 93 12.79 -20.75 -12.01
N VAL A 94 12.21 -21.88 -11.59
CA VAL A 94 10.95 -21.91 -10.84
C VAL A 94 11.12 -21.22 -9.50
N THR A 95 12.15 -21.60 -8.73
CA THR A 95 12.41 -21.00 -7.41
C THR A 95 12.68 -19.50 -7.49
N TYR A 96 13.43 -19.05 -8.49
CA TYR A 96 13.66 -17.62 -8.73
C TYR A 96 12.37 -16.87 -9.09
N SER A 97 11.55 -17.42 -9.98
CA SER A 97 10.28 -16.81 -10.39
C SER A 97 9.29 -16.72 -9.22
N THR A 98 9.18 -17.78 -8.42
CA THR A 98 8.35 -17.78 -7.20
C THR A 98 8.83 -16.74 -6.19
N THR A 99 10.15 -16.58 -6.03
CA THR A 99 10.73 -15.57 -5.13
C THR A 99 10.38 -14.15 -5.59
N MET A 100 10.48 -13.86 -6.88
CA MET A 100 10.12 -12.54 -7.43
C MET A 100 8.63 -12.23 -7.26
N ILE A 101 7.76 -13.22 -7.55
CA ILE A 101 6.32 -13.11 -7.34
C ILE A 101 5.99 -12.83 -5.88
N TYR A 102 6.64 -13.55 -4.96
CA TYR A 102 6.48 -13.33 -3.53
C TYR A 102 6.89 -11.91 -3.12
N GLN A 103 8.01 -11.43 -3.64
CA GLN A 103 8.50 -10.08 -3.37
C GLN A 103 7.47 -9.02 -3.80
N VAL A 104 7.00 -9.07 -5.05
CA VAL A 104 5.97 -8.14 -5.57
C VAL A 104 4.68 -8.22 -4.76
N SER A 105 4.26 -9.42 -4.35
CA SER A 105 3.06 -9.61 -3.52
C SER A 105 3.18 -8.93 -2.16
N LEU A 106 4.37 -8.96 -1.54
CA LEU A 106 4.62 -8.24 -0.30
C LEU A 106 4.48 -6.72 -0.49
N TYR A 107 5.06 -6.16 -1.56
CA TYR A 107 4.95 -4.73 -1.88
C TYR A 107 3.49 -4.28 -2.04
N CYS A 108 2.69 -5.02 -2.81
CA CYS A 108 1.27 -4.71 -3.00
C CYS A 108 0.48 -4.85 -1.69
N CYS A 109 0.78 -5.85 -0.86
CA CYS A 109 0.17 -5.99 0.46
C CYS A 109 0.48 -4.79 1.37
N TYR A 110 1.73 -4.32 1.36
CA TYR A 110 2.13 -3.12 2.10
C TYR A 110 1.41 -1.87 1.58
N GLY A 111 1.34 -1.67 0.26
CA GLY A 111 0.58 -0.59 -0.35
C GLY A 111 -0.90 -0.61 0.04
N GLN A 112 -1.52 -1.79 0.09
CA GLN A 112 -2.91 -1.95 0.51
C GLN A 112 -3.13 -1.67 2.01
N ARG A 113 -2.24 -2.16 2.88
CA ARG A 113 -2.34 -1.88 4.33
C ARG A 113 -2.23 -0.39 4.62
N LEU A 114 -1.35 0.28 3.89
CA LEU A 114 -1.13 1.72 3.97
C LEU A 114 -2.37 2.51 3.52
N LEU A 115 -2.97 2.11 2.41
CA LEU A 115 -4.23 2.66 1.91
C LEU A 115 -5.36 2.50 2.94
N ASN A 116 -5.52 1.29 3.49
CA ASN A 116 -6.55 1.00 4.48
C ASN A 116 -6.33 1.80 5.77
N ALA A 117 -5.09 1.90 6.25
CA ALA A 117 -4.76 2.66 7.46
C ALA A 117 -5.10 4.16 7.29
N SER A 118 -4.81 4.75 6.12
CA SER A 118 -5.16 6.14 5.80
C SER A 118 -6.69 6.35 5.83
N SER A 119 -7.45 5.40 5.29
CA SER A 119 -8.92 5.45 5.27
C SER A 119 -9.53 5.35 6.67
N THR A 120 -9.05 4.42 7.51
CA THR A 120 -9.55 4.23 8.88
C THR A 120 -9.35 5.47 9.76
N ILE A 121 -8.29 6.26 9.54
CA ILE A 121 -8.05 7.50 10.29
C ILE A 121 -9.15 8.53 9.99
N THR A 122 -9.55 8.64 8.72
CA THR A 122 -10.63 9.53 8.29
C THR A 122 -11.97 9.09 8.88
N GLU A 123 -12.24 7.78 8.84
CA GLU A 123 -13.44 7.19 9.42
C GLU A 123 -13.51 7.38 10.95
N ALA A 124 -12.42 7.16 11.67
CA ALA A 124 -12.34 7.39 13.11
C ALA A 124 -12.54 8.86 13.48
N CYS A 125 -12.01 9.79 12.67
CA CYS A 125 -12.34 11.21 12.82
C CYS A 125 -13.84 11.44 12.58
N TYR A 126 -14.43 10.85 11.55
CA TYR A 126 -15.83 11.08 11.17
C TYR A 126 -16.82 10.56 12.22
N MET A 127 -16.52 9.40 12.80
CA MET A 127 -17.29 8.78 13.89
C MET A 127 -17.10 9.48 15.24
N SER A 128 -16.17 10.44 15.34
CA SER A 128 -16.05 11.26 16.54
C SER A 128 -17.26 12.17 16.71
N LYS A 129 -17.59 12.59 17.95
CA LYS A 129 -18.67 13.56 18.21
C LYS A 129 -18.24 14.99 17.81
N TRP A 130 -17.71 15.16 16.60
CA TRP A 130 -17.25 16.45 16.05
C TRP A 130 -18.37 17.49 15.99
N ASN A 131 -19.62 17.05 15.88
CA ASN A 131 -20.83 17.89 15.92
C ASN A 131 -21.11 18.53 17.27
N THR A 132 -20.52 18.03 18.36
CA THR A 132 -20.74 18.56 19.73
C THR A 132 -19.63 19.53 20.15
N CYS A 133 -18.65 19.77 19.29
CA CYS A 133 -17.54 20.70 19.51
C CYS A 133 -17.89 22.13 19.08
N SER A 134 -17.09 23.11 19.52
CA SER A 134 -17.22 24.50 19.08
C SER A 134 -16.96 24.68 17.59
N LEU A 135 -17.49 25.76 17.01
CA LEU A 135 -17.42 26.03 15.57
C LEU A 135 -15.97 26.15 15.04
N GLU A 136 -15.04 26.68 15.85
CA GLU A 136 -13.62 26.73 15.50
C GLU A 136 -13.00 25.33 15.45
N VAL A 137 -13.28 24.49 16.46
CA VAL A 137 -12.81 23.10 16.50
C VAL A 137 -13.38 22.31 15.32
N GLN A 138 -14.65 22.52 15.01
CA GLN A 138 -15.35 21.86 13.90
C GLN A 138 -14.72 22.21 12.54
N ARG A 139 -14.43 23.49 12.29
CA ARG A 139 -13.75 23.95 11.06
C ARG A 139 -12.37 23.32 10.89
N HIS A 140 -11.59 23.27 11.96
CA HIS A 140 -10.28 22.62 11.93
C HIS A 140 -10.40 21.10 11.70
N LEU A 141 -11.34 20.42 12.36
CA LEU A 141 -11.61 19.00 12.16
C LEU A 141 -12.01 18.67 10.73
N VAL A 142 -12.91 19.45 10.12
CA VAL A 142 -13.33 19.24 8.72
C VAL A 142 -12.16 19.45 7.75
N MET A 143 -11.31 20.46 7.97
CA MET A 143 -10.10 20.65 7.16
C MET A 143 -9.13 19.47 7.30
N ILE A 144 -8.99 18.90 8.51
CA ILE A 144 -8.15 17.72 8.76
C ILE A 144 -8.75 16.49 8.09
N MET A 145 -10.06 16.26 8.25
CA MET A 145 -10.76 15.16 7.58
C MET A 145 -10.58 15.24 6.08
N ASN A 146 -10.75 16.41 5.47
CA ASN A 146 -10.60 16.58 4.04
C ASN A 146 -9.17 16.26 3.56
N ARG A 147 -8.14 16.58 4.35
CA ARG A 147 -6.74 16.24 4.05
C ARG A 147 -6.40 14.77 4.35
N ALA A 148 -7.01 14.17 5.37
CA ALA A 148 -6.83 12.76 5.71
C ALA A 148 -7.58 11.83 4.74
N ASN A 149 -8.66 12.34 4.13
CA ASN A 149 -9.46 11.63 3.13
C ASN A 149 -8.75 11.55 1.77
N THR A 150 -7.60 12.20 1.58
CA THR A 150 -6.75 11.94 0.42
C THR A 150 -6.07 10.58 0.62
N PRO A 151 -6.52 9.51 -0.05
CA PRO A 151 -6.00 8.18 0.20
C PRO A 151 -4.53 8.14 -0.18
N PHE A 152 -3.67 7.66 0.72
CA PHE A 152 -2.28 7.42 0.39
C PHE A 152 -2.18 6.21 -0.55
N ILE A 153 -2.17 6.49 -1.85
CA ILE A 153 -2.00 5.48 -2.89
C ILE A 153 -0.53 5.52 -3.32
N MET A 154 0.22 4.45 -3.01
CA MET A 154 1.52 4.27 -3.65
C MET A 154 1.30 3.97 -5.13
N LYS A 155 1.80 4.87 -5.98
CA LYS A 155 1.83 4.66 -7.43
C LYS A 155 3.26 4.33 -7.85
N ALA A 156 3.48 3.16 -8.43
CA ALA A 156 4.73 2.80 -9.09
C ALA A 156 4.85 3.56 -10.42
N GLY A 157 5.93 4.31 -10.60
CA GLY A 157 6.18 5.17 -11.77
C GLY A 157 5.13 6.26 -12.01
N GLY A 158 4.22 6.52 -11.05
CA GLY A 158 3.07 7.41 -11.24
C GLY A 158 1.91 6.83 -12.05
N ILE A 159 2.07 5.62 -12.62
CA ILE A 159 1.13 5.00 -13.56
C ILE A 159 0.36 3.85 -12.90
N PHE A 160 1.04 3.00 -12.13
CA PHE A 160 0.46 1.79 -11.55
C PHE A 160 0.18 1.97 -10.06
N SER A 161 -1.08 1.95 -9.66
CA SER A 161 -1.45 1.88 -8.24
C SER A 161 -1.02 0.52 -7.69
N LEU A 162 -0.17 0.51 -6.66
CA LEU A 162 0.27 -0.70 -5.97
C LEU A 162 -0.85 -1.22 -5.06
N THR A 163 -1.92 -1.74 -5.67
CA THR A 163 -3.03 -2.40 -4.99
C THR A 163 -3.00 -3.91 -5.27
N LEU A 164 -3.55 -4.68 -4.34
CA LEU A 164 -3.68 -6.14 -4.51
C LEU A 164 -4.54 -6.49 -5.73
N GLU A 165 -5.54 -5.66 -6.02
CA GLU A 165 -6.40 -5.76 -7.20
C GLU A 165 -5.60 -5.64 -8.50
N THR A 166 -4.73 -4.64 -8.62
CA THR A 166 -3.90 -4.44 -9.82
C THR A 166 -2.97 -5.64 -10.03
N LEU A 167 -2.40 -6.17 -8.94
CA LEU A 167 -1.55 -7.36 -8.99
C LEU A 167 -2.31 -8.61 -9.47
N MET A 168 -3.51 -8.84 -8.96
CA MET A 168 -4.40 -9.94 -9.38
C MET A 168 -4.71 -9.88 -10.89
N THR A 169 -5.00 -8.69 -11.40
CA THR A 169 -5.27 -8.46 -12.83
C THR A 169 -4.04 -8.80 -13.68
N ILE A 170 -2.84 -8.41 -13.25
CA ILE A 170 -1.59 -8.75 -13.94
C ILE A 170 -1.39 -10.27 -13.94
N PHE A 171 -1.52 -10.94 -12.79
CA PHE A 171 -1.36 -12.40 -12.72
C PHE A 171 -2.35 -13.16 -13.57
N THR A 172 -3.62 -12.75 -13.56
CA THR A 172 -4.68 -13.39 -14.35
C THR A 172 -4.40 -13.23 -15.84
N SER A 173 -3.93 -12.05 -16.25
CA SER A 173 -3.53 -11.79 -17.63
C SER A 173 -2.33 -12.66 -18.03
N SER A 174 -1.27 -12.70 -17.21
CA SER A 174 -0.09 -13.54 -17.45
C SER A 174 -0.44 -15.03 -17.53
N TYR A 175 -1.32 -15.52 -16.65
CA TYR A 175 -1.80 -16.90 -16.69
C TYR A 175 -2.59 -17.20 -17.97
N SER A 176 -3.41 -16.24 -18.42
CA SER A 176 -4.18 -16.39 -19.67
C SER A 176 -3.24 -16.47 -20.88
N PHE A 177 -2.21 -15.62 -20.94
CA PHE A 177 -1.16 -15.71 -21.95
C PHE A 177 -0.41 -17.05 -21.89
N PHE A 178 -0.09 -17.53 -20.70
CA PHE A 178 0.54 -18.84 -20.53
C PHE A 178 -0.35 -19.99 -21.01
N ALA A 179 -1.63 -19.99 -20.66
CA ALA A 179 -2.59 -21.01 -21.09
C ALA A 179 -2.70 -21.07 -22.62
N ILE A 180 -2.76 -19.91 -23.29
CA ILE A 180 -2.76 -19.81 -24.75
C ILE A 180 -1.46 -20.40 -25.33
N LEU A 181 -0.30 -20.01 -24.79
CA LEU A 181 0.99 -20.56 -25.23
C LEU A 181 1.06 -22.09 -25.09
N CYS A 182 0.59 -22.62 -23.97
CA CYS A 182 0.55 -24.05 -23.74
C CYS A 182 -0.41 -24.76 -24.71
N GLN A 183 -1.55 -24.14 -25.03
CA GLN A 183 -2.50 -24.69 -25.99
C GLN A 183 -1.95 -24.70 -27.42
N VAL A 184 -1.26 -23.64 -27.86
CA VAL A 184 -0.63 -23.59 -29.18
C VAL A 184 0.47 -24.65 -29.29
N PHE A 185 1.33 -24.75 -28.28
CA PHE A 185 2.44 -25.72 -28.32
C PHE A 185 1.96 -27.18 -28.28
N ASN A 186 0.91 -27.47 -27.52
CA ASN A 186 0.29 -28.81 -27.49
C ASN A 186 -0.59 -29.10 -28.73
N ALA A 187 -0.95 -28.08 -29.53
CA ALA A 187 -1.71 -28.26 -30.77
C ALA A 187 -0.80 -28.56 -31.98
N ASP A 188 0.50 -28.31 -31.86
CA ASP A 188 1.52 -28.60 -32.88
C ASP A 188 2.15 -30.01 -32.72
N GLU A 189 1.78 -30.78 -31.68
CA GLU A 189 2.18 -32.18 -31.44
C GLU A 189 1.03 -33.16 -31.72
#